data_AF-A0A3D2B7B4-F1
#
_entry.id   AF-A0A3D2B7B4-F1
#
_cell.length_a   1.000
_cell.length_b   1.000
_cell.length_c   1.000
_cell.angle_alpha   90.00
_cell.angle_beta   90.00
_cell.angle_gamma   90.00
#
_symmetry.space_group_name_H-M   'P 1'
#
loop_
_entity.id
_entity.type
_entity.pdbx_description
1 polymer ?
#
loop_
_entity_poly.entity_id
_entity_poly.type
_entity_poly.pdbx_seq_one_letter_code
_entity_poly.pdbx_strand_id
1 'polypeptide(L)' 'MNKTEQSLALSAFAESRLANDPPLRAVRAFEAIARLGSVTQAAQELDISPSAVSHQLKVL' A
#
# COMPACT_ATOMS: atom_id res chain seq x y z
N MET A 1 13.52 -10.08 -36.24
CA MET A 1 12.47 -9.98 -35.20
C MET A 1 12.81 -10.96 -34.08
N ASN A 2 13.40 -10.47 -32.98
CA ASN A 2 14.07 -11.30 -31.99
C ASN A 2 13.11 -11.76 -30.89
N LYS A 3 12.76 -13.06 -30.89
CA LYS A 3 12.06 -13.73 -29.78
C LYS A 3 12.85 -13.74 -28.46
N THR A 4 14.15 -13.44 -28.52
CA THR A 4 15.08 -13.45 -27.37
C THR A 4 14.93 -12.22 -26.46
N GLU A 5 14.37 -11.12 -26.96
CA GLU A 5 14.25 -9.86 -26.17
C GLU A 5 12.97 -9.83 -25.32
N GLN A 6 11.92 -10.56 -25.74
CA GLN A 6 10.64 -10.60 -25.01
C GLN A 6 10.69 -11.42 -23.72
N SER A 7 11.58 -12.41 -23.59
CA SER A 7 11.67 -13.25 -22.39
C SER A 7 12.37 -12.56 -21.21
N LEU A 8 13.33 -11.67 -21.47
CA LEU A 8 14.02 -10.90 -20.41
C LEU A 8 13.14 -9.79 -19.81
N ALA A 9 12.25 -9.19 -20.61
CA ALA A 9 11.33 -8.16 -20.11
C ALA A 9 10.29 -8.74 -19.13
N LEU A 10 9.86 -9.98 -19.33
CA LEU A 10 8.92 -10.68 -18.44
C LEU A 10 9.54 -11.06 -17.08
N SER A 11 10.83 -11.40 -17.04
CA SER A 11 11.51 -11.74 -15.79
C SER A 11 11.79 -10.51 -14.92
N ALA A 12 12.21 -9.39 -15.52
CA ALA A 12 12.48 -8.14 -14.79
C ALA A 12 11.23 -7.59 -14.08
N PHE A 13 10.05 -7.80 -14.65
CA PHE A 13 8.80 -7.43 -14.01
C PHE A 13 8.38 -8.41 -12.91
N ALA A 14 8.77 -9.69 -12.97
CA ALA A 14 8.38 -10.69 -11.98
C ALA A 14 9.19 -10.60 -10.68
N GLU A 15 10.42 -10.09 -10.71
CA GLU A 15 11.34 -10.10 -9.57
C GLU A 15 10.97 -9.12 -8.42
N SER A 16 10.02 -8.19 -8.62
CA SER A 16 9.69 -7.17 -7.60
C SER A 16 8.22 -7.13 -7.15
N ARG A 17 7.35 -8.03 -7.61
CA ARG A 17 5.90 -7.77 -7.50
C ARG A 17 5.30 -8.31 -6.20
N LEU A 18 4.98 -7.40 -5.28
CA LEU A 18 4.07 -7.55 -4.12
C LEU A 18 4.60 -8.18 -2.83
N ALA A 19 5.75 -8.85 -2.82
CA ALA A 19 6.22 -9.54 -1.60
C ALA A 19 6.57 -8.57 -0.44
N ASN A 20 6.97 -7.34 -0.76
CA ASN A 20 7.37 -6.30 0.20
C ASN A 20 6.49 -5.05 0.15
N ASP A 21 5.40 -5.05 -0.62
CA ASP A 21 4.52 -3.89 -0.68
C ASP A 21 3.68 -3.80 0.61
N PRO A 22 3.46 -2.58 1.13
CA PRO A 22 2.65 -2.41 2.31
C PRO A 22 1.22 -2.91 2.04
N PRO A 23 0.55 -3.50 3.05
CA PRO A 23 -0.79 -4.00 2.87
C PRO A 23 -1.74 -2.85 2.53
N LEU A 24 -2.73 -3.09 1.66
CA LEU A 24 -3.66 -2.05 1.17
C LEU A 24 -4.33 -1.22 2.27
N ARG A 25 -4.54 -1.81 3.44
CA ARG A 25 -5.08 -1.13 4.62
C ARG A 25 -4.16 0.00 5.12
N ALA A 26 -2.85 -0.22 5.10
CA ALA A 26 -1.84 0.74 5.51
C ALA A 26 -1.82 1.95 4.57
N VAL A 27 -1.86 1.69 3.26
CA VAL A 27 -1.94 2.74 2.23
C VAL A 27 -3.22 3.56 2.38
N ARG A 28 -4.36 2.91 2.63
CA ARG A 28 -5.64 3.61 2.88
C ARG A 28 -5.61 4.47 4.15
N ALA A 29 -5.08 3.93 5.25
CA ALA A 29 -4.94 4.69 6.50
C ALA A 29 -4.04 5.93 6.32
N PHE A 30 -2.95 5.79 5.56
CA PHE A 30 -2.04 6.88 5.25
C PHE A 30 -2.69 7.97 4.39
N GLU A 31 -3.37 7.60 3.31
CA GLU A 31 -4.06 8.55 2.44
C GLU A 31 -5.14 9.34 3.21
N ALA A 32 -5.98 8.65 4.00
CA ALA A 32 -7.02 9.30 4.78
C ALA A 32 -6.45 10.30 5.80
N ILE A 33 -5.37 9.94 6.49
CA ILE A 33 -4.67 10.86 7.42
C ILE A 33 -4.04 12.03 6.66
N ALA A 34 -3.42 11.79 5.51
CA ALA A 34 -2.81 12.85 4.72
C ALA A 34 -3.85 13.88 4.23
N ARG A 35 -5.05 13.42 3.87
CA ARG A 35 -6.15 14.31 3.43
C ARG A 35 -6.83 15.04 4.58
N LEU A 36 -7.05 14.37 5.72
CA LEU A 36 -7.84 14.91 6.82
C LEU A 36 -6.99 15.61 7.89
N GLY A 37 -5.70 15.30 7.98
CA GLY A 37 -4.80 15.81 9.02
C GLY A 37 -5.09 15.29 10.43
N SER A 38 -5.96 14.29 10.59
CA SER A 38 -6.42 13.79 11.89
C SER A 38 -6.64 12.28 11.90
N VAL A 39 -6.04 11.60 12.88
CA VAL A 39 -6.20 10.15 13.10
C VAL A 39 -7.65 9.81 13.45
N THR A 40 -8.30 10.63 14.29
CA THR A 40 -9.69 10.38 14.72
C THR A 40 -10.67 10.53 13.55
N GLN A 41 -10.48 11.54 12.69
CA GLN A 41 -11.35 11.71 11.52
C GLN A 41 -11.12 10.62 10.48
N ALA A 42 -9.87 10.21 10.26
CA ALA A 42 -9.56 9.07 9.38
C ALA A 42 -10.16 7.76 9.91
N ALA A 43 -10.14 7.54 11.23
CA ALA A 43 -10.76 6.38 11.85
C ALA A 43 -12.29 6.35 11.65
N GLN A 44 -12.94 7.52 11.79
CA GLN A 44 -14.37 7.67 11.53
C GLN A 44 -14.72 7.42 10.06
N GLU A 45 -13.92 7.94 9.13
CA GLU A 45 -14.15 7.75 7.70
C GLU A 45 -13.97 6.28 7.25
N LEU A 46 -12.99 5.59 7.83
CA LEU A 46 -12.68 4.20 7.53
C LEU A 46 -13.50 3.19 8.35
N ASP A 47 -14.41 3.67 9.20
CA ASP A 47 -15.25 2.87 10.11
C ASP A 47 -14.44 1.88 10.99
N ILE A 48 -13.34 2.37 11.56
CA ILE A 48 -12.47 1.59 12.45
C ILE A 48 -12.06 2.40 13.68
N SER A 49 -11.46 1.74 14.68
CA SER A 49 -10.96 2.45 15.86
C SER A 49 -9.70 3.27 15.53
N PRO A 50 -9.45 4.40 16.22
CA PRO A 50 -8.21 5.17 16.07
C PRO A 50 -6.95 4.32 16.30
N SER A 51 -6.99 3.35 17.22
CA SER A 51 -5.88 2.41 17.45
C SER A 51 -5.63 1.50 16.25
N ALA A 52 -6.68 1.09 15.52
CA ALA A 52 -6.53 0.30 14.30
C ALA A 52 -5.83 1.09 13.19
N VAL A 53 -6.13 2.39 13.05
CA VAL A 53 -5.43 3.28 12.12
C VAL A 53 -3.93 3.34 12.45
N SER A 54 -3.57 3.57 13.71
CA SER A 54 -2.16 3.59 14.14
C SER A 54 -1.45 2.26 13.88
N HIS A 55 -2.14 1.13 14.09
CA HIS A 55 -1.57 -0.19 13.81
C HIS A 55 -1.36 -0.42 12.31
N GLN A 56 -2.28 0.06 11.47
CA GLN A 56 -2.15 -0.01 10.01
C GLN A 56 -1.04 0.90 9.47
N LEU A 57 -0.76 2.02 10.12
CA LEU A 57 0.37 2.88 9.73
C LEU A 57 1.73 2.33 10.15
N LYS A 58 1.81 1.58 11.27
CA LYS A 58 3.08 1.05 11.79
C LYS A 58 3.80 0.09 10.83
N VAL A 59 3.08 -0.44 9.83
CA VAL A 59 3.63 -1.37 8.83
C VAL A 59 4.10 -0.68 7.54
N LEU A 60 3.96 0.65 7.45
CA LEU A 60 4.62 1.50 6.44
C LEU A 60 6.02 1.87 6.93
#